data_AF-A0A016U0V2-F1
#
_entry.id   AF-A0A016U0V2-F1
#
_cell.length_a   1.000
_cell.length_b   1.000
_cell.length_c   1.000
_cell.angle_alpha   90.00
_cell.angle_beta   90.00
_cell.angle_gamma   90.00
#
_symmetry.space_group_name_H-M   'P 1'
#
loop_
_entity.id
_entity.type
_entity.pdbx_description
1 polymer ?
#
loop_
_entity_poly.entity_id
_entity_poly.type
_entity_poly.pdbx_seq_one_letter_code
_entity_poly.pdbx_strand_id
1 'polypeptide(L)'
;MPIACVSRASNARIHFFIRTFHEDQSTLHFTRNKNESAANGSGLHLGLNASLKLSRNWCSVVRPKHYVQIIMTDVHAPSKYRATIPLRNRIEFANAFNCARGTPMNPENKCQVW
;
A
#
# COMPACT_ATOMS: atom_id res chain seq x y z
N MET A 1 -13.94 -15.53 6.02
CA MET A 1 -12.67 -14.95 5.52
C MET A 1 -12.21 -13.88 6.49
N PRO A 2 -10.93 -13.84 6.88
CA PRO A 2 -10.45 -12.81 7.81
C PRO A 2 -10.66 -11.41 7.21
N ILE A 3 -10.97 -10.43 8.07
CA ILE A 3 -11.23 -9.03 7.69
C ILE A 3 -10.08 -8.45 6.84
N ALA A 4 -8.86 -8.97 7.01
CA ALA A 4 -7.67 -8.60 6.24
C ALA A 4 -7.72 -8.96 4.74
N CYS A 5 -8.65 -9.84 4.32
CA CYS A 5 -8.87 -10.23 2.91
C CYS A 5 -10.05 -9.51 2.23
N VAL A 6 -10.77 -8.63 2.92
CA VAL A 6 -12.01 -8.00 2.40
C VAL A 6 -11.72 -7.09 1.19
N SER A 7 -10.50 -6.57 1.06
CA SER A 7 -10.10 -5.71 -0.06
C SER A 7 -9.20 -6.44 -1.08
N ARG A 8 -9.67 -7.56 -1.63
CA ARG A 8 -8.88 -8.38 -2.59
C ARG A 8 -8.33 -7.58 -3.77
N ALA A 9 -9.17 -6.77 -4.41
CA ALA A 9 -8.76 -5.99 -5.58
C ALA A 9 -7.72 -4.90 -5.23
N SER A 10 -7.87 -4.21 -4.10
CA SER A 10 -6.87 -3.22 -3.68
C SER A 10 -5.57 -3.89 -3.24
N ASN A 11 -5.63 -5.03 -2.53
CA ASN A 11 -4.46 -5.86 -2.25
C ASN A 11 -3.74 -6.24 -3.55
N ALA A 12 -4.46 -6.80 -4.52
CA ALA A 12 -3.90 -7.22 -5.80
C ALA A 12 -3.23 -6.07 -6.56
N ARG A 13 -3.92 -4.93 -6.70
CA ARG A 13 -3.40 -3.74 -7.40
C ARG A 13 -2.11 -3.22 -6.75
N ILE A 14 -2.03 -3.23 -5.44
CA ILE A 14 -0.85 -2.76 -4.70
C ILE A 14 0.29 -3.76 -4.79
N HIS A 15 -0.01 -5.06 -4.73
CA HIS A 15 0.99 -6.09 -4.93
C HIS A 15 1.62 -5.97 -6.33
N PHE A 16 0.77 -5.88 -7.36
CA PHE A 16 1.21 -5.73 -8.73
C PHE A 16 2.04 -4.44 -8.91
N PHE A 17 1.55 -3.30 -8.43
CA PHE A 17 2.26 -2.02 -8.54
C PHE A 17 3.63 -2.05 -7.86
N ILE A 18 3.72 -2.58 -6.63
CA ILE A 18 5.00 -2.70 -5.91
C ILE A 18 5.94 -3.66 -6.64
N ARG A 19 5.43 -4.79 -7.13
CA ARG A 19 6.23 -5.78 -7.87
C ARG A 19 6.78 -5.20 -9.18
N THR A 20 5.94 -4.54 -9.98
CA THR A 20 6.39 -3.88 -11.21
C THR A 20 7.37 -2.75 -10.92
N PHE A 21 7.20 -2.03 -9.81
CA PHE A 21 8.11 -0.96 -9.42
C PHE A 21 9.47 -1.49 -8.94
N HIS A 22 9.49 -2.63 -8.23
CA HIS A 22 10.72 -3.34 -7.88
C HIS A 22 11.42 -3.91 -9.12
N GLU A 23 10.67 -4.47 -10.07
CA GLU A 23 11.20 -4.92 -11.36
C GLU A 23 11.79 -3.75 -12.16
N ASP A 24 11.13 -2.58 -12.20
CA ASP A 24 11.63 -1.38 -12.86
C ASP A 24 12.88 -0.78 -12.19
N GLN A 25 13.02 -0.87 -10.87
CA GLN A 25 14.29 -0.53 -10.21
C GLN A 25 15.41 -1.51 -10.55
N SER A 26 15.11 -2.80 -10.68
CA SER A 26 16.11 -3.80 -11.05
C SER A 26 16.61 -3.65 -12.50
N THR A 27 15.77 -3.16 -13.42
CA THR A 27 16.16 -2.83 -14.80
C THR A 27 16.85 -1.47 -14.91
N LEU A 28 16.46 -0.48 -14.09
CA LEU A 28 17.15 0.82 -13.99
C LEU A 28 18.58 0.72 -13.44
N HIS A 29 18.88 -0.31 -12.63
CA HIS A 29 20.25 -0.59 -12.21
C HIS A 29 21.17 -1.00 -13.38
N PHE A 30 20.62 -1.44 -14.53
CA PHE A 30 21.39 -1.79 -15.72
C PHE A 30 21.57 -0.62 -16.71
N THR A 31 20.67 0.39 -16.70
CA THR A 31 20.68 1.48 -17.70
C THR A 31 21.17 2.83 -17.20
N ARG A 32 21.47 3.01 -15.90
CA ARG A 32 21.92 4.32 -15.41
C ARG A 32 23.43 4.55 -15.61
N ASN A 33 23.75 5.24 -16.70
CA ASN A 33 25.02 5.97 -16.85
C ASN A 33 25.28 6.86 -15.62
N LYS A 34 26.53 6.86 -15.13
CA LYS A 34 26.99 7.44 -13.85
C LYS A 34 26.90 8.99 -13.70
N ASN A 35 26.11 9.70 -14.51
CA ASN A 35 26.09 11.17 -14.56
C ASN A 35 24.78 11.83 -14.12
N GLU A 36 24.01 11.16 -13.28
CA GLU A 36 23.12 11.86 -12.35
C GLU A 36 23.63 11.53 -10.96
N SER A 37 24.10 12.54 -10.25
CA SER A 37 24.58 12.49 -8.89
C SER A 37 23.84 11.44 -8.06
N ALA A 38 24.60 10.61 -7.37
CA ALA A 38 24.13 9.88 -6.21
C ALA A 38 23.51 10.88 -5.21
N ALA A 39 22.23 11.20 -5.38
CA ALA A 39 21.43 11.84 -4.35
C ALA A 39 20.82 10.72 -3.52
N ASN A 40 21.58 10.28 -2.52
CA ASN A 40 21.16 9.62 -1.28
C ASN A 40 19.81 8.85 -1.33
N GLY A 41 19.84 7.52 -1.37
CA GLY A 41 18.71 6.68 -0.92
C GLY A 41 17.41 6.75 -1.75
N SER A 42 17.49 7.14 -3.02
CA SER A 42 16.34 7.44 -3.89
C SER A 42 15.39 6.26 -4.16
N GLY A 43 15.83 5.01 -4.05
CA GLY A 43 14.98 3.83 -4.28
C GLY A 43 13.87 3.66 -3.23
N LEU A 44 14.19 3.89 -1.95
CA LEU A 44 13.24 3.82 -0.83
C LEU A 44 12.27 5.02 -0.83
N HIS A 45 12.77 6.19 -1.25
CA HIS A 45 11.99 7.42 -1.32
C HIS A 45 10.88 7.37 -2.38
N LEU A 46 11.11 6.73 -3.54
CA LEU A 46 10.05 6.54 -4.54
C LEU A 46 8.95 5.57 -4.06
N GLY A 47 9.31 4.46 -3.38
CA GLY A 47 8.35 3.51 -2.83
C GLY A 47 7.48 4.10 -1.70
N LEU A 48 8.08 4.94 -0.85
CA LEU A 48 7.40 5.71 0.18
C LEU A 48 6.33 6.66 -0.42
N ASN A 49 6.74 7.43 -1.44
CA ASN A 49 5.87 8.38 -2.12
C ASN A 49 4.70 7.71 -2.84
N ALA A 50 4.91 6.53 -3.44
CA ALA A 50 3.83 5.78 -4.07
C ALA A 50 2.76 5.32 -3.08
N SER A 51 3.18 4.81 -1.91
CA SER A 51 2.27 4.38 -0.84
C SER A 51 1.40 5.54 -0.32
N LEU A 52 2.02 6.70 -0.13
CA LEU A 52 1.32 7.92 0.29
C LEU A 52 0.33 8.41 -0.77
N LYS A 53 0.74 8.48 -2.05
CA LYS A 53 -0.13 8.86 -3.17
C LYS A 53 -1.35 7.96 -3.24
N LEU A 54 -1.16 6.65 -3.11
CA LEU A 54 -2.25 5.70 -3.16
C LEU A 54 -3.23 5.84 -1.98
N SER A 55 -2.70 6.07 -0.78
CA SER A 55 -3.54 6.32 0.39
C SER A 55 -4.40 7.57 0.23
N ARG A 56 -3.85 8.60 -0.43
CA ARG A 56 -4.52 9.88 -0.64
C ARG A 56 -5.71 9.79 -1.61
N ASN A 57 -5.69 8.85 -2.55
CA ASN A 57 -6.81 8.60 -3.47
C ASN A 57 -8.09 8.15 -2.74
N TRP A 58 -7.98 7.65 -1.51
CA TRP A 58 -9.08 7.15 -0.71
C TRP A 58 -9.48 8.09 0.44
N CYS A 59 -8.89 9.29 0.51
CA CYS A 59 -9.29 10.30 1.48
C CYS A 59 -10.74 10.71 1.24
N SER A 60 -11.61 10.47 2.24
CA SER A 60 -13.03 10.79 2.18
C SER A 60 -13.59 11.01 3.58
N VAL A 61 -14.54 11.95 3.70
CA VAL A 61 -15.28 12.22 4.93
C VAL A 61 -16.76 11.95 4.66
N VAL A 62 -17.38 11.09 5.48
CA VAL A 62 -18.77 10.67 5.31
C VAL A 62 -19.52 10.86 6.63
N ARG A 63 -20.78 11.30 6.55
CA ARG A 63 -21.65 11.46 7.72
C ARG A 63 -21.92 10.10 8.39
N PRO A 64 -21.98 10.00 9.74
CA PRO A 64 -22.13 8.72 10.43
C PRO A 64 -23.35 7.90 9.97
N LYS A 65 -24.51 8.53 9.77
CA LYS A 65 -25.73 7.85 9.29
C LYS A 65 -25.54 7.21 7.91
N HIS A 66 -24.86 7.91 7.01
CA HIS A 66 -24.57 7.41 5.66
C HIS A 66 -23.45 6.36 5.69
N TYR A 67 -22.52 6.44 6.64
CA TYR A 67 -21.45 5.44 6.81
C TYR A 67 -22.01 4.06 7.15
N VAL A 68 -23.04 3.98 8.00
CA VAL A 68 -23.75 2.71 8.28
C VAL A 68 -24.41 2.17 7.02
N GLN A 69 -25.07 3.02 6.24
CA GLN A 69 -25.68 2.60 4.98
C GLN A 69 -24.64 2.02 4.01
N ILE A 70 -23.50 2.69 3.83
CA ILE A 70 -22.39 2.19 2.99
C ILE A 70 -21.95 0.80 3.43
N ILE A 71 -21.78 0.58 4.74
CA ILE A 71 -21.38 -0.74 5.26
C ILE A 71 -22.40 -1.83 4.90
N MET A 72 -23.69 -1.49 4.87
CA MET A 72 -24.76 -2.45 4.62
C MET A 72 -25.05 -2.67 3.13
N THR A 73 -24.85 -1.65 2.29
CA THR A 73 -25.29 -1.67 0.88
C THR A 73 -24.14 -1.72 -0.13
N ASP A 74 -22.97 -1.20 0.21
CA ASP A 74 -21.82 -1.21 -0.69
C ASP A 74 -21.10 -2.56 -0.61
N VAL A 75 -20.86 -3.17 -1.77
CA VAL A 75 -20.07 -4.40 -1.89
C VAL A 75 -18.58 -4.16 -1.63
N HIS A 76 -18.13 -2.90 -1.65
CA HIS A 76 -16.76 -2.51 -1.38
C HIS A 76 -16.56 -2.19 0.10
N ALA A 77 -15.33 -2.42 0.59
CA ALA A 77 -14.93 -1.94 1.90
C ALA A 77 -14.98 -0.39 1.96
N PRO A 78 -15.30 0.21 3.13
CA PRO A 78 -15.22 1.66 3.30
C PRO A 78 -13.84 2.24 2.96
N SER A 79 -13.80 3.48 2.46
CA SER A 79 -12.58 4.11 1.92
C SER A 79 -11.37 4.05 2.86
N LYS A 80 -11.57 4.26 4.16
CA LYS A 80 -10.52 4.12 5.19
C LYS A 80 -9.81 2.76 5.10
N TYR A 81 -10.58 1.69 5.00
CA TYR A 81 -10.05 0.33 4.97
C TYR A 81 -9.42 -0.03 3.62
N ARG A 82 -9.89 0.58 2.52
CA ARG A 82 -9.27 0.42 1.19
C ARG A 82 -7.87 1.03 1.12
N ALA A 83 -7.62 2.09 1.89
CA ALA A 83 -6.29 2.69 2.02
C ALA A 83 -5.40 1.85 2.97
N THR A 84 -5.89 1.54 4.16
CA THR A 84 -5.03 1.00 5.22
C THR A 84 -4.74 -0.48 5.06
N ILE A 85 -5.75 -1.32 4.79
CA ILE A 85 -5.60 -2.78 4.82
C ILE A 85 -4.51 -3.27 3.85
N PRO A 86 -4.46 -2.78 2.60
CA PRO A 86 -3.44 -3.25 1.68
C PRO A 86 -2.02 -2.85 2.06
N LEU A 87 -1.83 -1.67 2.65
CA LEU A 87 -0.52 -1.23 3.13
C LEU A 87 -0.05 -2.09 4.31
N ARG A 88 -0.96 -2.46 5.23
CA ARG A 88 -0.68 -3.38 6.36
C ARG A 88 -0.17 -4.76 5.91
N ASN A 89 -0.63 -5.20 4.74
CA ASN A 89 -0.29 -6.49 4.16
C ASN A 89 1.06 -6.48 3.42
N ARG A 90 1.79 -5.35 3.36
CA ARG A 90 3.09 -5.24 2.68
C ARG A 90 4.22 -5.13 3.69
N ILE A 91 5.27 -5.92 3.49
CA ILE A 91 6.46 -5.86 4.34
C ILE A 91 7.37 -4.72 3.92
N GLU A 92 7.38 -4.41 2.63
CA GLU A 92 8.10 -3.30 2.02
C GLU A 92 7.63 -1.97 2.63
N PHE A 93 6.32 -1.82 2.83
CA PHE A 93 5.75 -0.67 3.53
C PHE A 93 6.20 -0.61 4.98
N ALA A 94 6.14 -1.71 5.71
CA ALA A 94 6.56 -1.74 7.11
C ALA A 94 8.05 -1.39 7.27
N ASN A 95 8.90 -1.86 6.36
CA ASN A 95 10.33 -1.55 6.36
C ASN A 95 10.58 -0.08 6.00
N ALA A 96 9.90 0.46 4.99
CA ALA A 96 10.08 1.86 4.57
C ALA A 96 9.65 2.88 5.65
N PHE A 97 8.69 2.51 6.50
CA PHE A 97 8.22 3.34 7.61
C PHE A 97 8.72 2.86 8.99
N ASN A 98 9.71 1.95 9.04
CA ASN A 98 10.25 1.36 10.26
C ASN A 98 9.16 0.90 11.28
N CYS A 99 8.08 0.31 10.78
CA CYS A 99 6.98 -0.16 11.62
C CYS A 99 7.38 -1.45 12.36
N ALA A 100 7.41 -1.40 13.70
CA ALA A 100 7.67 -2.58 14.52
C ALA A 100 6.63 -3.69 14.29
N ARG A 101 7.05 -4.96 14.41
CA ARG A 101 6.16 -6.12 14.26
C ARG A 101 5.06 -6.11 15.33
N GLY A 102 3.85 -6.49 14.96
CA GLY A 102 2.68 -6.50 15.83
C GLY A 102 1.97 -5.14 15.94
N THR A 103 2.54 -4.07 15.38
CA THR A 103 1.86 -2.77 15.32
C THR A 103 0.65 -2.82 14.39
N PRO A 104 -0.31 -1.88 14.50
CA PRO A 104 -1.45 -1.82 13.60
C PRO A 104 -1.04 -1.82 12.12
N MET A 105 0.03 -1.11 11.75
CA MET A 105 0.53 -1.04 10.37
C MET A 105 1.46 -2.18 9.95
N ASN A 106 1.88 -3.03 10.89
CA ASN A 106 2.67 -4.23 10.62
C ASN A 106 2.20 -5.44 11.47
N PRO A 107 0.98 -5.95 11.21
CA PRO A 107 0.47 -7.12 11.93
C PRO A 107 1.25 -8.38 11.56
N GLU A 108 1.29 -9.35 12.47
CA GLU A 108 1.95 -10.64 12.23
C GLU A 108 1.25 -11.46 11.14
N ASN A 109 -0.08 -11.47 11.17
CA ASN A 109 -0.90 -12.15 10.17
C ASN A 109 -1.17 -11.19 9.00
N LYS A 110 -0.43 -11.39 7.90
CA LYS A 110 -0.61 -10.65 6.64
C LYS A 110 -1.42 -11.47 5.65
N CYS A 111 -2.23 -10.80 4.85
CA CYS A 111 -2.98 -11.43 3.77
C CYS A 111 -2.40 -11.05 2.40
N GLN A 112 -1.96 -12.05 1.65
CA GLN A 112 -1.56 -11.91 0.26
C GLN A 112 -2.61 -12.60 -0.62
N VAL A 113 -3.00 -11.93 -1.69
CA VAL A 113 -3.92 -12.46 -2.68
C VAL A 113 -3.27 -12.17 -4.03
N TRP A 114 -2.97 -13.23 -4.78
CA TRP A 114 -2.27 -13.28 -6.07
C TRP A 114 -0.78 -12.91 -6.03
#